data_AF-A0A258BMS2-F1
#
_entry.id   AF-A0A258BMS2-F1
#
_cell.length_a   1.000
_cell.length_b   1.000
_cell.length_c   1.000
_cell.angle_alpha   90.00
_cell.angle_beta   90.00
_cell.angle_gamma   90.00
#
_symmetry.space_group_name_H-M   'P 1'
#
loop_
_entity.id
_entity.type
_entity.pdbx_description
1 polymer ?
#
loop_
_entity_poly.entity_id
_entity_poly.type
_entity_poly.pdbx_seq_one_letter_code
_entity_poly.pdbx_strand_id
1 'polypeptide(L)'
;MIPKPQPHGWGFFICGKLSYDYGGSERYAGARETMEKTRQIILPEAWSQQRPWLDHPEADIDAYVASLGKLPDYDLQAKLHAWKRDGIVIFEGAVSHKAIDAYLADIDLLIRNFRDYEIPVEVKGKQLSSREMDAFPDDLTGVKLNQMHWFSKTAARLSLTPQVTD
;
A
#
# COMPACT_ATOMS: atom_id res chain seq x y z
N MET A 1 22.62 -26.64 12.80
CA MET A 1 23.23 -25.42 12.23
C MET A 1 22.17 -24.81 11.31
N ILE A 2 21.42 -23.83 11.79
CA ILE A 2 20.25 -23.26 11.09
C ILE A 2 20.72 -21.99 10.35
N PRO A 3 20.44 -21.81 9.06
CA PRO A 3 20.93 -20.65 8.31
C PRO A 3 20.21 -19.37 8.76
N LYS A 4 20.99 -18.31 8.99
CA LYS A 4 20.49 -16.96 9.28
C LYS A 4 19.81 -16.36 8.04
N PRO A 5 18.61 -15.75 8.15
CA PRO A 5 18.01 -15.01 7.05
C PRO A 5 18.75 -13.69 6.81
N GLN A 6 19.00 -13.38 5.53
CA GLN A 6 19.61 -12.14 5.05
C GLN A 6 18.57 -11.00 5.04
N PRO A 7 18.94 -9.74 5.36
CA PRO A 7 18.02 -8.63 5.39
C PRO A 7 17.82 -8.07 3.97
N HIS A 8 16.73 -8.45 3.30
CA HIS A 8 16.25 -7.71 2.14
C HIS A 8 15.35 -6.56 2.61
N GLY A 9 15.57 -5.37 2.05
CA GLY A 9 14.95 -4.11 2.45
C GLY A 9 13.42 -4.17 2.51
N TRP A 10 12.87 -3.53 3.54
CA TRP A 10 11.44 -3.46 3.79
C TRP A 10 10.77 -2.51 2.78
N GLY A 11 10.02 -3.09 1.83
CA GLY A 11 8.97 -2.38 1.12
C GLY A 11 7.67 -2.49 1.90
N PHE A 12 7.07 -1.36 2.25
CA PHE A 12 5.73 -1.32 2.87
C PHE A 12 4.67 -1.76 1.84
N PHE A 13 3.97 -2.86 2.13
CA PHE A 13 2.74 -3.26 1.44
C PHE A 13 1.58 -3.17 2.42
N ILE A 14 0.67 -2.21 2.21
CA ILE A 14 -0.67 -2.24 2.81
C ILE A 14 -1.53 -3.10 1.89
N CYS A 15 -1.73 -4.37 2.23
CA CYS A 15 -2.67 -5.25 1.52
C CYS A 15 -3.99 -5.30 2.31
N GLY A 16 -4.93 -4.44 1.92
CA GLY A 16 -6.33 -4.62 2.31
C GLY A 16 -6.96 -5.75 1.49
N LYS A 17 -7.81 -6.58 2.10
CA LYS A 17 -8.68 -7.53 1.38
C LYS A 17 -9.59 -6.76 0.42
N LEU A 18 -9.23 -6.72 -0.86
CA LEU A 18 -10.11 -6.24 -1.93
C LEU A 18 -10.57 -7.45 -2.75
N SER A 19 -11.82 -7.85 -2.56
CA SER A 19 -12.54 -8.68 -3.51
C SER A 19 -12.92 -7.82 -4.70
N TYR A 20 -12.30 -8.04 -5.86
CA TYR A 20 -12.69 -7.41 -7.12
C TYR A 20 -13.79 -8.24 -7.78
N ASP A 21 -14.98 -7.64 -7.95
CA ASP A 21 -16.04 -8.16 -8.81
C ASP A 21 -15.96 -7.43 -10.16
N TYR A 22 -15.57 -8.14 -11.22
CA TYR A 22 -15.40 -7.56 -12.56
C TYR A 22 -16.71 -7.70 -13.35
N GLY A 23 -17.49 -6.62 -13.39
CA GLY A 23 -18.65 -6.49 -14.25
C GLY A 23 -18.30 -6.15 -15.70
N GLY A 24 -18.52 -7.12 -16.61
CA GLY A 24 -19.02 -6.97 -17.99
C GLY A 24 -18.14 -6.33 -19.09
N SER A 25 -17.86 -7.08 -20.16
CA SER A 25 -18.07 -6.63 -21.56
C SER A 25 -17.82 -7.75 -22.58
N GLU A 26 -18.72 -7.87 -23.57
CA GLU A 26 -18.80 -8.91 -24.61
C GLU A 26 -17.72 -8.84 -25.71
N ARG A 27 -16.48 -8.44 -25.39
CA ARG A 27 -15.38 -8.33 -26.38
C ARG A 27 -14.32 -9.43 -26.35
N TYR A 28 -14.52 -10.50 -25.58
CA TYR A 28 -13.52 -11.57 -25.40
C TYR A 28 -14.10 -12.97 -25.64
N ALA A 29 -14.64 -13.24 -26.84
CA ALA A 29 -15.03 -14.60 -27.21
C ALA A 29 -13.81 -15.55 -27.35
N GLY A 30 -12.64 -15.02 -27.72
CA GLY A 30 -11.40 -15.81 -27.88
C GLY A 30 -10.61 -16.09 -26.59
N ALA A 31 -10.91 -15.41 -25.47
CA ALA A 31 -10.20 -15.62 -24.20
C ALA A 31 -10.81 -16.74 -23.34
N ARG A 32 -12.07 -17.12 -23.61
CA ARG A 32 -12.76 -18.17 -22.84
C ARG A 32 -12.10 -19.54 -23.04
N GLU A 33 -11.67 -19.85 -24.26
CA GLU A 33 -11.05 -21.14 -24.59
C GLU A 33 -9.64 -21.28 -23.97
N THR A 34 -8.95 -20.18 -23.70
CA THR A 34 -7.63 -20.17 -23.03
C THR A 34 -7.74 -20.13 -21.50
N MET A 35 -8.78 -19.50 -20.95
CA MET A 35 -8.98 -19.40 -19.49
C MET A 35 -9.50 -20.70 -18.86
N GLU A 36 -10.20 -21.54 -19.62
CA GLU A 36 -10.68 -22.84 -19.12
C GLU A 36 -9.52 -23.83 -18.87
N LYS A 37 -8.39 -23.65 -19.56
CA LYS A 37 -7.19 -24.50 -19.41
C LYS A 37 -6.28 -24.10 -18.23
N THR A 38 -6.56 -22.98 -17.57
CA THR A 38 -5.74 -22.49 -16.46
C THR A 38 -6.59 -22.06 -15.27
N ARG A 39 -7.69 -22.77 -14.99
CA ARG A 39 -8.26 -22.74 -13.64
C ARG A 39 -7.38 -23.61 -12.74
N GLN A 40 -6.17 -23.14 -12.45
CA GLN A 40 -5.42 -23.62 -11.29
C GLN A 40 -6.31 -23.36 -10.09
N ILE A 41 -6.94 -24.42 -9.59
CA ILE A 41 -7.54 -24.42 -8.26
C ILE A 41 -6.36 -24.21 -7.32
N ILE A 42 -6.15 -22.97 -6.88
CA ILE A 42 -5.14 -22.68 -5.86
C ILE A 42 -5.66 -23.36 -4.60
N LEU A 43 -5.05 -24.49 -4.25
CA LEU A 43 -5.38 -25.26 -3.05
C LEU A 43 -5.22 -24.33 -1.83
N PRO A 44 -6.09 -24.43 -0.81
CA PRO A 44 -6.01 -23.62 0.40
C PRO A 44 -4.61 -23.63 1.06
N GLU A 45 -3.88 -24.74 0.95
CA GLU A 45 -2.50 -24.87 1.42
C GLU A 45 -1.50 -23.92 0.74
N ALA A 46 -1.74 -23.47 -0.50
CA ALA A 46 -0.83 -22.56 -1.20
C ALA A 46 -0.97 -21.10 -0.70
N TRP A 47 -2.14 -20.72 -0.16
CA TRP A 47 -2.37 -19.40 0.44
C TRP A 47 -1.77 -19.28 1.84
N SER A 48 -1.70 -20.39 2.59
CA SER A 48 -1.14 -20.38 3.95
C SER A 48 0.39 -20.25 3.94
N GLN A 49 1.07 -20.66 2.86
CA GLN A 49 2.51 -20.45 2.69
C GLN A 49 2.90 -19.01 2.27
N GLN A 50 1.93 -18.16 1.94
CA GLN A 50 2.17 -16.78 1.52
C GLN A 50 1.86 -15.75 2.62
N ARG A 51 1.56 -16.21 3.85
CA ARG A 51 1.26 -15.29 4.94
C ARG A 51 2.54 -14.58 5.40
N PRO A 52 2.49 -13.27 5.65
CA PRO A 52 3.55 -12.59 6.39
C PRO A 52 3.87 -13.34 7.68
N TRP A 53 5.16 -13.41 8.07
CA TRP A 53 5.62 -14.18 9.22
C TRP A 53 4.81 -13.87 10.51
N LEU A 54 4.43 -12.61 10.69
CA LEU A 54 3.72 -12.09 11.85
C LEU A 54 2.28 -12.63 11.97
N ASP A 55 1.69 -13.07 10.85
CA ASP A 55 0.33 -13.60 10.79
C ASP A 55 0.29 -15.12 11.11
N HIS A 56 1.45 -15.74 11.35
CA HIS A 56 1.51 -17.12 11.83
C HIS A 56 1.16 -17.18 13.33
N PRO A 57 0.36 -18.17 13.78
CA PRO A 57 0.04 -18.34 15.21
C PRO A 57 1.30 -18.44 16.08
N GLU A 58 2.30 -19.17 15.58
CA GLU A 58 3.59 -19.44 16.22
C GLU A 58 4.61 -18.29 16.10
N ALA A 59 4.21 -17.11 15.58
CA ALA A 59 5.11 -15.97 15.47
C ALA A 59 5.56 -15.49 16.87
N ASP A 60 6.86 -15.64 17.15
CA ASP A 60 7.51 -15.18 18.38
C ASP A 60 8.01 -13.75 18.22
N ILE A 61 7.12 -12.80 18.57
CA ILE A 61 7.40 -11.36 18.50
C ILE A 61 8.52 -10.97 19.46
N ASP A 62 8.58 -11.60 20.63
CA ASP A 62 9.49 -11.21 21.70
C ASP A 62 10.93 -11.60 21.33
N ALA A 63 11.12 -12.83 20.82
CA ALA A 63 12.42 -13.27 20.29
C ALA A 63 12.85 -12.44 19.08
N TYR A 64 11.93 -12.07 18.20
CA TYR A 64 12.22 -11.21 17.06
C TYR A 64 12.74 -9.84 17.52
N VAL A 65 12.02 -9.15 18.40
CA VAL A 65 12.42 -7.83 18.90
C VAL A 65 13.76 -7.92 19.64
N ALA A 66 13.96 -8.95 20.46
CA ALA A 66 15.23 -9.19 21.15
C ALA A 66 16.42 -9.44 20.20
N SER A 67 16.16 -9.91 18.97
CA SER A 67 17.19 -10.14 17.95
C SER A 67 17.66 -8.86 17.23
N LEU A 68 16.95 -7.75 17.41
CA LEU A 68 17.26 -6.49 16.73
C LEU A 68 18.40 -5.74 17.44
N GLY A 69 19.44 -5.38 16.68
CA GLY A 69 20.59 -4.64 17.23
C GLY A 69 20.31 -3.16 17.52
N LYS A 70 19.26 -2.58 16.92
CA LYS A 70 18.80 -1.21 17.19
C LYS A 70 17.28 -1.21 17.19
N LEU A 71 16.70 -0.69 18.27
CA LEU A 71 15.26 -0.48 18.37
C LEU A 71 14.90 0.93 17.89
N PRO A 72 13.69 1.12 17.35
CA PRO A 72 13.18 2.46 17.06
C PRO A 72 12.82 3.20 18.35
N ASP A 73 12.55 4.50 18.24
CA ASP A 73 12.21 5.38 19.38
C ASP A 73 10.76 5.20 19.89
N TYR A 74 10.12 4.10 19.51
CA TYR A 74 8.80 3.67 19.98
C TYR A 74 8.82 2.20 20.41
N ASP A 75 7.81 1.78 21.18
CA ASP A 75 7.66 0.39 21.63
C ASP A 75 7.25 -0.54 20.46
N LEU A 76 8.23 -1.03 19.72
CA LEU A 76 8.04 -1.93 18.58
C LEU A 76 7.32 -3.23 19.00
N GLN A 77 7.62 -3.76 20.17
CA GLN A 77 7.03 -5.00 20.67
C GLN A 77 5.53 -4.83 20.86
N ALA A 78 5.11 -3.78 21.56
CA ALA A 78 3.70 -3.46 21.75
C ALA A 78 2.97 -3.22 20.41
N LYS A 79 3.62 -2.56 19.44
CA LYS A 79 3.05 -2.29 18.11
C LYS A 79 2.86 -3.57 17.29
N LEU A 80 3.80 -4.51 17.33
CA LEU A 80 3.68 -5.81 16.66
C LEU A 80 2.61 -6.70 17.29
N HIS A 81 2.50 -6.70 18.63
CA HIS A 81 1.41 -7.39 19.33
C HIS A 81 0.04 -6.78 19.01
N ALA A 82 -0.06 -5.45 18.93
CA ALA A 82 -1.28 -4.78 18.50
C ALA A 82 -1.67 -5.16 17.07
N TRP A 83 -0.72 -5.21 16.14
CA TRP A 83 -0.96 -5.71 14.79
C TRP A 83 -1.48 -7.14 14.79
N LYS A 84 -0.83 -8.06 15.52
CA LYS A 84 -1.23 -9.49 15.56
C LYS A 84 -2.65 -9.67 16.12
N ARG A 85 -3.05 -8.83 17.08
CA ARG A 85 -4.37 -8.87 17.72
C ARG A 85 -5.45 -8.21 16.87
N ASP A 86 -5.18 -7.02 16.35
CA ASP A 86 -6.20 -6.11 15.81
C ASP A 86 -6.17 -6.02 14.28
N GLY A 87 -5.10 -6.51 13.63
CA GLY A 87 -4.84 -6.36 12.19
C GLY A 87 -4.53 -4.94 11.74
N ILE A 88 -4.39 -4.01 12.69
CA ILE A 88 -4.07 -2.61 12.47
C ILE A 88 -3.17 -2.10 13.58
N VAL A 89 -2.28 -1.17 13.25
CA VAL A 89 -1.45 -0.47 14.22
C VAL A 89 -1.41 1.01 13.87
N ILE A 90 -1.52 1.86 14.89
CA ILE A 90 -1.40 3.31 14.74
C ILE A 90 -0.03 3.72 15.24
N PHE A 91 0.71 4.40 14.38
CA PHE A 91 1.95 5.06 14.74
C PHE A 91 1.68 6.56 14.82
N GLU A 92 1.43 7.03 16.05
CA GLU A 92 1.16 8.44 16.30
C GLU A 92 2.40 9.28 15.99
N GLY A 93 2.19 10.46 15.44
CA GLY A 93 3.29 11.34 15.08
C GLY A 93 4.11 10.89 13.87
N ALA A 94 3.75 9.80 13.18
CA ALA A 94 4.43 9.24 12.01
C ALA A 94 5.05 10.20 11.02
N VAL A 95 4.33 11.27 10.79
CA VAL A 95 4.66 12.26 9.81
C VAL A 95 4.51 13.59 10.50
N SER A 96 5.56 14.40 10.46
CA SER A 96 5.49 15.77 10.96
C SER A 96 4.36 16.55 10.25
N HIS A 97 3.66 17.41 10.97
CA HIS A 97 2.62 18.28 10.38
C HIS A 97 3.14 19.05 9.16
N LYS A 98 4.37 19.56 9.23
CA LYS A 98 5.01 20.26 8.10
C LYS A 98 5.10 19.40 6.83
N ALA A 99 5.36 18.10 6.95
CA ALA A 99 5.41 17.19 5.81
C ALA A 99 4.00 16.89 5.26
N ILE A 100 3.00 16.81 6.14
CA ILE A 100 1.58 16.70 5.73
C ILE A 100 1.18 17.94 4.94
N ASP A 101 1.42 19.13 5.49
CA ASP A 101 1.08 20.41 4.86
C ASP A 101 1.77 20.58 3.50
N ALA A 102 3.05 20.21 3.40
CA ALA A 102 3.79 20.24 2.14
C ALA A 102 3.21 19.27 1.11
N TYR A 103 2.78 18.07 1.52
CA TYR A 103 2.16 17.10 0.62
C TYR A 103 0.79 17.58 0.14
N LEU A 104 -0.01 18.17 1.02
CA LEU A 104 -1.30 18.77 0.66
C LEU A 104 -1.12 19.94 -0.32
N ALA A 105 -0.10 20.79 -0.12
CA ALA A 105 0.23 21.85 -1.06
C ALA A 105 0.64 21.30 -2.44
N ASP A 106 1.37 20.18 -2.50
CA ASP A 106 1.71 19.51 -3.75
C ASP A 106 0.46 18.96 -4.46
N ILE A 107 -0.51 18.42 -3.71
CA ILE A 107 -1.80 17.98 -4.25
C ILE A 107 -2.59 19.18 -4.81
N ASP A 108 -2.67 20.28 -4.07
CA ASP A 108 -3.37 21.48 -4.51
C ASP A 108 -2.78 22.03 -5.81
N LEU A 109 -1.44 22.04 -5.92
CA LEU A 109 -0.75 22.46 -7.13
C LEU A 109 -1.07 21.54 -8.31
N LEU A 110 -1.08 20.23 -8.09
CA LEU A 110 -1.43 19.23 -9.09
C LEU A 110 -2.87 19.41 -9.55
N ILE A 111 -3.83 19.58 -8.63
CA ILE A 111 -5.25 19.78 -8.95
C ILE A 111 -5.44 21.06 -9.77
N ARG A 112 -4.76 22.16 -9.44
CA ARG A 112 -4.87 23.43 -10.19
C ARG A 112 -4.29 23.37 -11.59
N ASN A 113 -3.27 22.53 -11.80
CA ASN A 113 -2.53 22.44 -13.05
C ASN A 113 -2.61 21.04 -13.67
N PHE A 114 -3.69 20.30 -13.38
CA PHE A 114 -3.77 18.85 -13.65
C PHE A 114 -3.62 18.49 -15.13
N ARG A 115 -3.90 19.44 -16.03
CA ARG A 115 -3.75 19.30 -17.49
C ARG A 115 -2.29 19.35 -17.96
N ASP A 116 -1.41 19.96 -17.18
CA ASP A 116 0.03 20.04 -17.48
C ASP A 116 0.73 18.70 -17.18
N TYR A 117 0.09 17.85 -16.37
CA TYR A 117 0.57 16.55 -15.99
C TYR A 117 -0.20 15.43 -16.70
N GLU A 118 0.42 14.26 -16.81
CA GLU A 118 -0.22 13.02 -17.26
C GLU A 118 -0.21 12.02 -16.11
N ILE A 119 -1.30 12.03 -15.35
CA ILE A 119 -1.40 11.29 -14.08
C ILE A 119 -2.57 10.32 -14.16
N PRO A 120 -2.39 9.04 -13.78
CA PRO A 120 -3.50 8.12 -13.61
C PRO A 120 -4.33 8.51 -12.39
N VAL A 121 -5.55 8.98 -12.63
CA VAL A 121 -6.52 9.36 -11.61
C VAL A 121 -7.63 8.30 -11.60
N GLU A 122 -8.01 7.83 -10.43
CA GLU A 122 -9.18 6.98 -10.27
C GLU A 122 -10.29 7.77 -9.57
N VAL A 123 -11.46 7.85 -10.19
CA VAL A 123 -12.64 8.52 -9.63
C VAL A 123 -13.74 7.50 -9.48
N LYS A 124 -14.12 7.17 -8.24
CA LYS A 124 -15.19 6.20 -7.92
C LYS A 124 -15.00 4.85 -8.64
N GLY A 125 -13.75 4.34 -8.65
CA GLY A 125 -13.39 3.07 -9.27
C GLY A 125 -13.11 3.13 -10.78
N LYS A 126 -13.30 4.29 -11.44
CA LYS A 126 -12.98 4.48 -12.85
C LYS A 126 -11.60 5.12 -13.01
N GLN A 127 -10.68 4.41 -13.67
CA GLN A 127 -9.36 4.94 -14.05
C GLN A 127 -9.49 5.88 -15.26
N LEU A 128 -8.84 7.03 -15.17
CA LEU A 128 -8.81 8.12 -16.15
C LEU A 128 -7.38 8.70 -16.21
N SER A 129 -6.99 9.27 -17.35
CA SER A 129 -5.86 10.18 -17.38
C SER A 129 -6.30 11.58 -16.96
N SER A 130 -5.46 12.31 -16.20
CA SER A 130 -5.72 13.70 -15.84
C SER A 130 -5.99 14.60 -17.06
N ARG A 131 -5.39 14.31 -18.23
CA ARG A 131 -5.63 15.06 -19.47
C ARG A 131 -7.01 14.86 -20.08
N GLU A 132 -7.67 13.75 -19.75
CA GLU A 132 -9.01 13.41 -20.24
C GLU A 132 -10.11 14.01 -19.37
N MET A 133 -9.75 14.65 -18.25
CA MET A 133 -10.69 15.26 -17.33
C MET A 133 -11.01 16.69 -17.76
N ASP A 134 -12.29 17.03 -17.84
CA ASP A 134 -12.71 18.41 -18.11
C ASP A 134 -12.37 19.32 -16.93
N ALA A 135 -12.60 18.82 -15.72
CA ALA A 135 -12.25 19.47 -14.46
C ALA A 135 -11.92 18.43 -13.40
N PHE A 136 -11.17 18.84 -12.38
CA PHE A 136 -10.98 18.03 -11.18
C PHE A 136 -12.26 18.08 -10.31
N PRO A 137 -12.69 16.98 -9.67
CA PRO A 137 -13.85 17.00 -8.79
C PRO A 137 -13.66 17.95 -7.60
N ASP A 138 -14.68 18.75 -7.29
CA ASP A 138 -14.70 19.61 -6.09
C ASP A 138 -14.73 18.77 -4.80
N ASP A 139 -15.43 17.63 -4.84
CA ASP A 139 -15.42 16.62 -3.79
C ASP A 139 -14.42 15.52 -4.14
N LEU A 140 -13.34 15.44 -3.37
CA LEU A 140 -12.29 14.44 -3.54
C LEU A 140 -12.65 13.08 -2.93
N THR A 141 -13.84 12.92 -2.35
CA THR A 141 -14.29 11.64 -1.80
C THR A 141 -14.34 10.56 -2.89
N GLY A 142 -13.56 9.50 -2.69
CA GLY A 142 -13.42 8.41 -3.67
C GLY A 142 -12.54 8.75 -4.88
N VAL A 143 -11.76 9.82 -4.80
CA VAL A 143 -10.69 10.14 -5.76
C VAL A 143 -9.37 9.59 -5.25
N LYS A 144 -8.64 8.90 -6.13
CA LYS A 144 -7.30 8.39 -5.86
C LYS A 144 -6.34 8.89 -6.93
N LEU A 145 -5.33 9.62 -6.47
CA LEU A 145 -4.18 10.02 -7.28
C LEU A 145 -3.14 8.88 -7.23
N ASN A 146 -2.96 8.15 -8.33
CA ASN A 146 -1.95 7.11 -8.38
C ASN A 146 -0.57 7.71 -8.69
N GLN A 147 0.50 7.03 -8.26
CA GLN A 147 1.89 7.41 -8.59
C GLN A 147 2.31 8.83 -8.15
N MET A 148 1.74 9.36 -7.06
CA MET A 148 2.06 10.69 -6.53
C MET A 148 3.55 10.93 -6.27
N HIS A 149 4.33 9.88 -6.01
CA HIS A 149 5.77 9.97 -5.80
C HIS A 149 6.56 10.43 -7.05
N TRP A 150 6.00 10.37 -8.25
CA TRP A 150 6.63 10.94 -9.46
C TRP A 150 6.52 12.46 -9.53
N PHE A 151 5.46 13.03 -8.95
CA PHE A 151 5.11 14.45 -9.10
C PHE A 151 5.42 15.24 -7.83
N SER A 152 5.37 14.59 -6.67
CA SER A 152 5.64 15.21 -5.37
C SER A 152 6.88 14.58 -4.74
N LYS A 153 7.92 15.40 -4.58
CA LYS A 153 9.11 15.02 -3.80
C LYS A 153 8.73 14.76 -2.34
N THR A 154 7.71 15.45 -1.82
CA THR A 154 7.18 15.23 -0.48
C THR A 154 6.54 13.85 -0.38
N ALA A 155 5.71 13.44 -1.35
CA ALA A 155 5.11 12.11 -1.41
C ALA A 155 6.17 11.01 -1.47
N ALA A 156 7.20 11.18 -2.30
CA ALA A 156 8.32 10.25 -2.37
C ALA A 156 9.03 10.11 -1.01
N ARG A 157 9.26 11.23 -0.32
CA ARG A 157 9.86 11.22 1.02
C ARG A 157 8.97 10.55 2.05
N LEU A 158 7.66 10.83 2.02
CA LEU A 158 6.67 10.22 2.91
C LEU A 158 6.64 8.69 2.74
N SER A 159 6.67 8.20 1.51
CA SER A 159 6.72 6.76 1.22
C SER A 159 8.03 6.08 1.64
N LEU A 160 9.10 6.86 1.80
CA LEU A 160 10.44 6.38 2.16
C LEU A 160 10.79 6.65 3.62
N THR A 161 9.89 7.25 4.41
CA THR A 161 10.18 7.61 5.81
C THR A 161 10.42 6.31 6.61
N PRO A 162 11.65 6.02 7.07
CA PRO A 162 11.96 4.78 7.78
C PRO A 162 11.43 4.81 9.21
N GLN A 163 11.36 6.01 9.79
CA GLN A 163 10.81 6.29 11.09
C GLN A 163 9.54 7.10 10.99
N VAL A 164 8.54 6.61 11.70
CA VAL A 164 7.50 7.43 12.30
C VAL A 164 8.14 8.22 13.45
N THR A 165 8.80 9.31 13.06
CA THR A 165 9.50 10.35 13.87
C THR A 165 10.57 9.95 14.90
N ASP A 166 11.38 10.97 15.22
CA ASP A 166 12.35 11.04 16.34
C ASP A 166 11.66 11.04 17.71
#